data_AF-A0A950SXL1-F1
#
_entry.id   AF-A0A950SXL1-F1
#
_cell.length_a   1.000
_cell.length_b   1.000
_cell.length_c   1.000
_cell.angle_alpha   90.00
_cell.angle_beta   90.00
_cell.angle_gamma   90.00
#
_symmetry.space_group_name_H-M   'P 1'
#
loop_
_entity.id
_entity.type
_entity.pdbx_description
1 polymer ?
#
loop_
_entity_poly.entity_id
_entity_poly.type
_entity_poly.pdbx_seq_one_letter_code
_entity_poly.pdbx_strand_id
1 'polypeptide(L)' 'MNIDPGIVSQVLNQVLTAIPYPISKADLIQRARQAGANDQVLGILERLPDKTFNSPQEVQSALQGLGGLGNLGSIV' A
#
# COMPACT_ATOMS: atom_id res chain seq x y z
N MET A 1 11.16 10.85 -15.61
CA MET A 1 10.77 10.74 -14.19
C MET A 1 10.91 9.28 -13.83
N ASN A 2 11.90 8.95 -12.99
CA ASN A 2 12.35 7.57 -12.75
C ASN A 2 11.31 6.85 -11.88
N ILE A 3 10.60 5.88 -12.46
CA ILE A 3 9.66 5.03 -11.73
C ILE A 3 10.49 3.87 -11.17
N ASP A 4 10.93 3.99 -9.93
CA ASP A 4 11.56 2.87 -9.23
C ASP A 4 10.46 1.96 -8.66
N PRO A 5 10.36 0.68 -9.02
CA PRO A 5 9.44 -0.23 -8.35
C PRO A 5 9.79 -0.45 -6.86
N GLY A 6 11.00 -0.07 -6.42
CA GLY A 6 11.44 -0.14 -5.01
C GLY A 6 10.80 0.88 -4.07
N ILE A 7 10.31 2.03 -4.57
CA ILE A 7 9.71 3.05 -3.69
C ILE A 7 8.36 2.60 -3.12
N VAL A 8 7.61 1.73 -3.81
CA VAL A 8 6.31 1.22 -3.31
C VAL A 8 6.53 0.34 -2.08
N SER A 9 7.46 -0.62 -2.16
CA SER A 9 7.76 -1.54 -1.05
C SER A 9 8.42 -0.83 0.13
N GLN A 10 9.24 0.20 -0.12
CA GLN A 10 9.85 1.01 0.95
C GLN A 10 8.84 1.91 1.66
N VAL A 11 7.99 2.62 0.92
CA VAL A 11 6.93 3.46 1.52
C VAL A 11 6.00 2.58 2.35
N LEU A 12 5.60 1.41 1.83
CA LEU A 12 4.82 0.46 2.61
C LEU A 12 5.59 0.05 3.87
N ASN A 13 6.80 -0.50 3.79
CA ASN A 13 7.53 -0.92 5.01
C ASN A 13 7.68 0.22 6.05
N GLN A 14 7.96 1.45 5.64
CA GLN A 14 8.07 2.58 6.58
C GLN A 14 6.73 2.93 7.24
N VAL A 15 5.66 3.05 6.44
CA VAL A 15 4.28 3.27 6.90
C VAL A 15 3.85 2.13 7.83
N LEU A 16 4.21 0.89 7.50
CA LEU A 16 3.83 -0.30 8.25
C LEU A 16 4.55 -0.40 9.60
N THR A 17 5.78 0.12 9.70
CA THR A 17 6.62 0.04 10.91
C THR A 17 6.48 1.26 11.83
N ALA A 18 6.07 2.41 11.29
CA ALA A 18 6.02 3.69 12.01
C ALA A 18 4.62 4.12 12.47
N ILE A 19 3.58 3.31 12.23
CA ILE A 19 2.19 3.71 12.48
C ILE A 19 1.58 2.86 13.60
N PRO A 20 0.94 3.49 14.61
CA PRO A 20 0.11 2.76 15.56
C PRO A 20 -1.15 2.28 14.86
N TYR A 21 -1.33 0.97 14.79
CA TYR A 21 -2.59 0.37 14.38
C TYR A 21 -3.62 0.49 15.51
N PRO A 22 -4.91 0.65 15.19
CA PRO A 22 -5.54 0.64 13.86
C PRO A 22 -5.39 1.96 13.05
N ILE A 23 -5.35 1.86 11.72
CA ILE A 23 -5.31 3.01 10.79
C ILE A 23 -6.42 2.91 9.71
N SER A 24 -7.07 4.02 9.40
CA SER A 24 -8.08 4.10 8.34
C SER A 24 -7.46 4.31 6.96
N LYS A 25 -8.19 3.93 5.88
CA LYS A 25 -7.76 4.16 4.49
C LYS A 25 -7.31 5.61 4.24
N ALA A 26 -8.07 6.59 4.72
CA ALA A 26 -7.77 8.01 4.53
C ALA A 26 -6.42 8.41 5.16
N ASP A 27 -6.19 8.01 6.41
CA ASP A 27 -4.91 8.22 7.09
C ASP A 27 -3.77 7.48 6.39
N LEU A 28 -4.00 6.25 5.91
CA LEU A 28 -3.00 5.49 5.17
C LEU A 28 -2.58 6.21 3.89
N ILE A 29 -3.54 6.73 3.12
CA ILE A 29 -3.30 7.55 1.93
C ILE A 29 -2.53 8.82 2.30
N GLN A 30 -2.92 9.50 3.39
CA GLN A 30 -2.26 10.72 3.84
C GLN A 30 -0.80 10.45 4.24
N ARG A 31 -0.54 9.37 4.97
CA ARG A 31 0.81 8.95 5.39
C ARG A 31 1.65 8.51 4.20
N ALA A 32 1.08 7.75 3.27
CA ALA A 32 1.73 7.39 2.02
C ALA A 32 2.12 8.65 1.23
N ARG A 33 1.20 9.61 1.09
CA ARG A 33 1.45 10.90 0.42
C ARG A 33 2.57 11.70 1.11
N GLN A 34 2.56 11.75 2.45
CA GLN A 34 3.62 12.40 3.24
C GLN A 34 4.97 11.69 3.12
N ALA A 35 4.97 10.37 2.93
CA ALA A 35 6.16 9.57 2.69
C ALA A 35 6.67 9.64 1.23
N GLY A 36 6.00 10.39 0.35
CA GLY A 36 6.40 10.54 -1.05
C GLY A 36 5.81 9.47 -1.99
N ALA A 37 4.71 8.82 -1.60
CA ALA A 37 3.96 7.96 -2.51
C ALA A 37 3.52 8.73 -3.76
N ASN A 38 3.78 8.15 -4.93
CA ASN A 38 3.34 8.74 -6.20
C ASN A 38 1.84 8.49 -6.46
N ASP A 39 1.30 9.12 -7.51
CA ASP A 39 -0.08 8.96 -7.96
C ASP A 39 -0.50 7.51 -8.24
N GLN A 40 0.40 6.62 -8.67
CA GLN A 40 0.09 5.21 -8.87
C GLN A 40 -0.16 4.50 -7.52
N VAL A 41 0.66 4.77 -6.51
CA VAL A 41 0.48 4.23 -5.16
C VAL A 41 -0.79 4.79 -4.53
N LEU A 42 -1.00 6.10 -4.65
CA LEU A 42 -2.21 6.77 -4.17
C LEU A 42 -3.45 6.21 -4.88
N GLY A 43 -3.42 6.02 -6.20
CA GLY A 43 -4.54 5.45 -6.96
C GLY A 43 -4.87 4.01 -6.60
N ILE A 44 -3.88 3.19 -6.24
CA ILE A 44 -4.14 1.84 -5.71
C ILE A 44 -4.74 1.91 -4.30
N LEU A 45 -4.19 2.77 -3.43
CA LEU A 45 -4.71 2.98 -2.08
C LEU A 45 -6.13 3.57 -2.09
N GLU A 46 -6.47 4.42 -3.06
CA GLU A 46 -7.81 4.97 -3.25
C GLU A 46 -8.83 3.90 -3.67
N ARG A 47 -8.36 2.87 -4.39
CA ARG A 47 -9.16 1.71 -4.75
C ARG A 47 -9.36 0.71 -3.61
N LEU A 48 -8.63 0.86 -2.50
CA LEU A 48 -8.84 0.03 -1.31
C LEU A 48 -10.25 0.22 -0.75
N PRO A 49 -10.84 -0.87 -0.22
CA PRO A 49 -12.08 -0.76 0.53
C PRO A 49 -11.88 0.23 1.69
N ASP A 50 -12.87 1.08 1.90
CA ASP A 50 -12.87 2.05 3.00
C ASP A 50 -13.09 1.32 4.32
N LYS A 51 -11.99 0.76 4.84
CA LYS A 51 -11.96 0.01 6.09
C LYS A 51 -10.76 0.42 6.93
N THR A 52 -10.84 0.06 8.19
CA THR A 52 -9.74 0.18 9.12
C THR A 52 -8.83 -1.03 8.99
N PHE A 53 -7.55 -0.78 8.73
CA PHE A 53 -6.52 -1.80 8.70
C PHE A 53 -5.90 -1.89 10.10
N ASN A 54 -5.87 -3.09 10.67
CA ASN A 54 -5.31 -3.33 12.00
C ASN A 54 -3.87 -3.84 11.93
N SER A 55 -3.42 -4.23 10.75
CA SER A 55 -2.10 -4.79 10.56
C SER A 55 -1.54 -4.48 9.18
N PRO A 56 -0.20 -4.52 9.05
CA PRO A 56 0.46 -4.46 7.75
C PRO A 56 0.00 -5.50 6.75
N GLN A 57 -0.23 -6.73 7.24
CA GLN A 57 -0.67 -7.83 6.40
C GLN A 57 -2.05 -7.57 5.79
N GLU A 58 -2.95 -6.86 6.47
CA GLU A 58 -4.26 -6.53 5.91
C GLU A 58 -4.15 -5.56 4.74
N VAL A 59 -3.25 -4.57 4.83
CA VAL A 59 -2.98 -3.63 3.72
C VAL A 59 -2.41 -4.40 2.54
N GLN A 60 -1.38 -5.21 2.75
CA GLN A 60 -0.76 -6.04 1.71
C GLN A 60 -1.78 -6.98 1.04
N SER A 61 -2.63 -7.64 1.84
CA SER A 61 -3.67 -8.54 1.32
C SER A 61 -4.72 -7.80 0.50
N ALA A 62 -5.10 -6.59 0.92
CA ALA A 62 -6.08 -5.79 0.19
C ALA A 62 -5.49 -5.21 -1.11
N LEU A 63 -4.20 -4.83 -1.11
CA LEU A 63 -3.46 -4.46 -2.32
C LEU A 63 -3.32 -5.64 -3.28
N GLN A 64 -3.04 -6.84 -2.76
CA GLN A 64 -2.96 -8.09 -3.52
C GLN A 64 -4.33 -8.48 -4.11
N GLY A 65 -5.42 -8.24 -3.38
CA GLY A 65 -6.78 -8.47 -3.85
C GLY A 65 -7.25 -7.49 -4.93
N LEU A 66 -6.72 -6.26 -4.95
CA LEU A 66 -6.99 -5.26 -5.99
C LEU A 66 -6.09 -5.40 -7.21
N GLY A 67 -4.85 -5.81 -6.99
CA GLY A 67 -3.86 -6.08 -8.01
C GLY A 67 -3.98 -7.48 -8.56
N GLY A 68 -5.16 -7.87 -9.06
CA GLY A 68 -5.38 -9.03 -9.93
C GLY A 68 -4.54 -8.96 -11.22
N LEU A 69 -3.22 -8.91 -11.07
CA LEU A 69 -2.18 -9.33 -11.99
C LEU A 69 -2.21 -10.86 -11.95
N GLY A 70 -2.99 -11.45 -12.85
CA GLY A 70 -3.16 -12.90 -12.98
C GLY A 70 -1.92 -13.67 -13.44
N ASN A 71 -0.73 -13.44 -12.89
CA ASN A 71 0.46 -14.24 -13.20
C ASN A 71 1.63 -14.12 -12.19
N LEU A 72 1.44 -14.49 -10.91
CA LEU A 72 2.58 -14.73 -10.00
C LEU A 72 2.51 -16.08 -9.28
N GLY A 73 1.71 -17.02 -9.80
CA GLY A 73 1.89 -18.46 -9.55
C GLY A 73 3.13 -19.05 -10.24
N SER A 74 4.16 -18.25 -10.50
CA SER A 74 5.37 -18.65 -11.24
C SER A 74 6.60 -17.88 -10.77
N ILE A 75 6.83 -17.77 -9.46
CA ILE A 75 8.18 -17.59 -8.95
C ILE A 75 8.31 -18.50 -7.74
N VAL A 76 9.01 -19.59 -8.02
CA VAL A 76 9.54 -20.67 -7.17
C VAL A 76 9.91 -20.28 -5.75
#